data_AF-A0A382SZH7-F1
#
_entry.id   AF-A0A382SZH7-F1
#
_cell.length_a   1.000
_cell.length_b   1.000
_cell.length_c   1.000
_cell.angle_alpha   90.00
_cell.angle_beta   90.00
_cell.angle_gamma   90.00
#
_symmetry.space_group_name_H-M   'P 1'
#
loop_
_entity.id
_entity.type
_entity.pdbx_description
1 polymer ?
#
loop_
_entity_poly.entity_id
_entity_poly.type
_entity_poly.pdbx_seq_one_letter_code
_entity_poly.pdbx_strand_id
1 'polypeptide(L)'
;DVLDNLLDRKELTELYVNNLNRELTSVDWAWIAQDFNLFVTRVIAKEDKKDLDETSQKPPKYWLFAPGKNASKWDEFYEEGIMAIGWDELSDFNDYNSRDEIVDSMREKYNKPSSGFMNDSLCCFDFANTINKGDIIICKKGRQSYIGYGIVTSDYFYDNSKDDFHHIRKVEWIKRGHWEEASSIVLKTLTDITKYPDYVNRLKELLGMQTDKQAYSIEDATLDLFLSTEDFRQYLQLLKAKKNIVLQGPPGVGKTFVSKRLAYSLLGEKDDSKIEMIQFHQSYSYEDFIQGFRPKEEGGFKLSNG
;
A
#
# COMPACT_ATOMS: atom_id res chain seq x y z
N ASP A 1 18.98 43.52 3.78
CA ASP A 1 18.13 44.29 4.73
C ASP A 1 16.89 43.55 5.27
N VAL A 2 16.52 42.35 4.80
CA VAL A 2 15.59 41.42 5.53
C VAL A 2 16.37 40.32 6.29
N LEU A 3 17.69 40.36 6.20
CA LEU A 3 18.66 39.36 6.66
C LEU A 3 19.60 39.93 7.73
N ASP A 4 19.18 40.97 8.44
CA ASP A 4 19.94 41.47 9.59
C ASP A 4 19.68 40.56 10.81
N ASN A 5 20.74 39.82 11.13
CA ASN A 5 21.05 39.08 12.35
C ASN A 5 19.94 38.24 12.99
N LEU A 6 19.86 36.99 12.54
CA LEU A 6 19.27 35.89 13.32
C LEU A 6 19.86 35.79 14.75
N LEU A 7 21.12 36.20 14.93
CA LEU A 7 21.81 36.26 16.22
C LEU A 7 21.09 37.16 17.25
N ASP A 8 20.34 38.17 16.79
CA ASP A 8 19.61 39.08 17.65
C ASP A 8 18.23 38.53 18.08
N ARG A 9 17.79 37.41 17.49
CA ARG A 9 16.52 36.74 17.83
C ARG A 9 16.76 35.55 18.75
N LYS A 10 16.84 35.83 20.06
CA LYS A 10 17.10 34.84 21.13
C LYS A 10 16.29 33.54 21.02
N GLU A 11 15.00 33.62 20.72
CA GLU A 11 14.13 32.44 20.63
C GLU A 11 14.59 31.45 19.54
N LEU A 12 15.03 31.95 18.38
CA LEU A 12 15.51 31.12 17.28
C LEU A 12 16.90 30.55 17.58
N THR A 13 17.76 31.35 18.21
CA THR A 13 19.09 30.94 18.67
C THR A 13 19.00 29.81 19.70
N GLU A 14 18.10 29.93 20.68
CA GLU A 14 17.86 28.89 21.69
C GLU A 14 17.30 27.60 21.07
N LEU A 15 16.33 27.73 20.16
CA LEU A 15 15.76 26.59 19.44
C LEU A 15 16.82 25.84 18.62
N TYR A 16 17.71 26.56 17.94
CA TYR A 16 18.80 25.99 17.14
C TYR A 16 19.82 25.24 18.02
N VAL A 17 20.31 25.88 19.09
CA VAL A 17 21.31 25.29 20.01
C VAL A 17 20.76 24.05 20.70
N ASN A 18 19.51 24.12 21.19
CA ASN A 18 18.89 23.00 21.93
C ASN A 18 18.63 21.76 21.06
N ASN A 19 18.41 21.93 19.75
CA ASN A 19 18.05 20.82 18.87
C ASN A 19 19.20 20.27 18.02
N LEU A 20 20.20 21.10 17.69
CA LEU A 20 21.37 20.67 16.90
C LEU A 20 22.65 20.51 17.73
N ASN A 21 22.61 20.90 19.01
CA ASN A 21 23.69 20.75 19.98
C ASN A 21 25.02 21.38 19.49
N ARG A 22 24.92 22.56 18.84
CA ARG A 22 26.04 23.32 18.27
C ARG A 22 25.88 24.81 18.57
N GLU A 23 27.00 25.47 18.88
CA GLU A 23 27.05 26.93 19.04
C GLU A 23 27.06 27.64 17.68
N LEU A 24 26.29 28.72 17.56
CA LEU A 24 26.35 29.62 16.40
C LEU A 24 27.65 30.43 16.49
N THR A 25 28.55 30.23 15.53
CA THR A 25 29.80 31.00 15.41
C THR A 25 29.71 31.94 14.21
N SER A 26 30.58 32.96 14.15
CA SER A 26 30.61 33.96 13.07
C SER A 26 31.09 33.44 11.71
N VAL A 27 31.11 32.12 11.50
CA VAL A 27 31.61 31.47 10.27
C VAL A 27 30.48 31.38 9.24
N ASP A 28 30.79 31.85 8.03
CA ASP A 28 29.98 31.96 6.81
C ASP A 28 28.48 31.63 6.89
N TRP A 29 27.67 32.69 6.80
CA TRP A 29 26.20 32.69 6.73
C TRP A 29 25.59 31.70 5.71
N ALA A 30 26.33 31.35 4.66
CA ALA A 30 25.89 30.36 3.67
C ALA A 30 25.68 28.96 4.28
N TRP A 31 26.57 28.55 5.21
CA TRP A 31 26.45 27.27 5.91
C TRP A 31 25.33 27.31 6.96
N ILE A 32 25.21 28.42 7.68
CA ILE A 32 24.15 28.62 8.68
C ILE A 32 22.76 28.60 8.04
N ALA A 33 22.58 29.27 6.89
CA ALA A 33 21.32 29.26 6.16
C ALA A 33 20.95 27.85 5.65
N GLN A 34 21.94 27.07 5.20
CA GLN A 34 21.73 25.71 4.74
C GLN A 34 21.36 24.76 5.89
N ASP A 35 22.06 24.86 7.02
CA ASP A 35 21.77 24.08 8.24
C ASP A 35 20.43 24.46 8.85
N PHE A 36 20.08 25.76 8.86
CA PHE A 36 18.78 26.24 9.33
C PHE A 36 17.63 25.76 8.43
N ASN A 37 17.82 25.77 7.11
CA ASN A 37 16.80 25.26 6.19
C ASN A 37 16.60 23.74 6.36
N LEU A 38 17.69 22.99 6.57
CA LEU A 38 17.65 21.56 6.92
C LEU A 38 16.95 21.31 8.26
N PHE A 39 17.15 22.18 9.23
CA PHE A 39 16.50 22.14 10.55
C PHE A 39 15.00 22.41 10.44
N VAL A 40 14.59 23.51 9.79
CA VAL A 40 13.17 23.84 9.56
C VAL A 40 12.49 22.71 8.78
N THR A 41 13.13 22.18 7.73
CA THR A 41 12.63 21.02 6.99
C THR A 41 12.43 19.81 7.88
N ARG A 42 13.33 19.54 8.84
CA ARG A 42 13.23 18.38 9.76
C ARG A 42 12.19 18.57 10.85
N VAL A 43 12.01 19.79 11.35
CA VAL A 43 11.00 20.11 12.36
C VAL A 43 9.60 20.07 11.75
N ILE A 44 9.41 20.70 10.58
CA ILE A 44 8.17 20.62 9.80
C ILE A 44 7.89 19.16 9.41
N ALA A 45 8.88 18.42 8.91
CA ALA A 45 8.69 16.99 8.60
C ALA A 45 8.42 16.10 9.83
N LYS A 46 8.74 16.56 11.05
CA LYS A 46 8.39 15.88 12.32
C LYS A 46 6.98 16.20 12.78
N GLU A 47 6.53 17.45 12.59
CA GLU A 47 5.14 17.86 12.84
C GLU A 47 4.20 17.23 11.79
N ASP A 48 4.58 17.27 10.51
CA ASP A 48 3.87 16.59 9.42
C ASP A 48 3.80 15.08 9.65
N LYS A 49 4.84 14.42 10.18
CA LYS A 49 4.77 12.98 10.52
C LYS A 49 3.74 12.65 11.60
N LYS A 50 3.46 13.60 12.50
CA LYS A 50 2.50 13.43 13.58
C LYS A 50 1.07 13.63 13.07
N ASP A 51 0.88 14.53 12.11
CA ASP A 51 -0.42 14.81 11.48
C ASP A 51 -0.74 13.89 10.28
N LEU A 52 0.28 13.32 9.61
CA LEU A 52 0.15 12.36 8.51
C LEU A 52 -0.24 10.95 8.98
N ASP A 53 0.13 10.55 10.20
CA ASP A 53 -0.25 9.24 10.77
C ASP A 53 -1.73 9.20 11.18
N GLU A 54 -2.39 10.34 11.42
CA GLU A 54 -3.82 10.40 11.77
C GLU A 54 -4.75 10.68 10.57
N THR A 55 -4.24 11.15 9.44
CA THR A 55 -5.06 11.54 8.27
C THR A 55 -4.77 10.76 6.97
N SER A 56 -3.71 9.97 6.90
CA SER A 56 -3.48 9.09 5.75
C SER A 56 -4.28 7.78 5.89
N GLN A 57 -5.39 7.66 5.17
CA GLN A 57 -6.00 6.35 4.96
C GLN A 57 -4.94 5.43 4.35
N LYS A 58 -4.51 4.39 5.09
CA LYS A 58 -3.61 3.37 4.56
C LYS A 58 -4.21 2.81 3.27
N PRO A 59 -3.40 2.59 2.22
CA PRO A 59 -3.91 2.03 0.98
C PRO A 59 -4.57 0.68 1.26
N PRO A 60 -5.69 0.37 0.59
CA PRO A 60 -6.45 -0.84 0.87
C PRO A 60 -5.63 -2.08 0.55
N LYS A 61 -5.77 -3.11 1.37
CA LYS A 61 -5.22 -4.44 1.06
C LYS A 61 -6.12 -5.20 0.11
N TYR A 62 -5.54 -6.14 -0.61
CA TYR A 62 -6.23 -7.02 -1.56
C TYR A 62 -6.14 -8.46 -1.06
N TRP A 63 -7.30 -9.10 -0.93
CA TRP A 63 -7.43 -10.43 -0.35
C TRP A 63 -8.08 -11.38 -1.35
N LEU A 64 -7.46 -12.54 -1.56
CA LEU A 64 -8.16 -13.67 -2.18
C LEU A 64 -8.98 -14.39 -1.12
N PHE A 65 -10.25 -14.67 -1.44
CA PHE A 65 -11.19 -15.30 -0.53
C PHE A 65 -11.94 -16.45 -1.19
N ALA A 66 -12.06 -17.58 -0.51
CA ALA A 66 -12.88 -18.73 -0.94
C ALA A 66 -14.13 -18.85 -0.06
N PRO A 67 -15.32 -18.48 -0.55
CA PRO A 67 -16.57 -18.53 0.21
C PRO A 67 -17.08 -19.98 0.33
N GLY A 68 -16.49 -20.74 1.23
CA GLY A 68 -16.75 -22.17 1.39
C GLY A 68 -16.12 -23.04 0.31
N LYS A 69 -16.28 -24.36 0.46
CA LYS A 69 -15.69 -25.35 -0.44
C LYS A 69 -16.26 -25.17 -1.86
N ASN A 70 -15.39 -24.95 -2.84
CA ASN A 70 -15.79 -24.64 -4.23
C ASN A 70 -16.79 -23.49 -4.34
N ALA A 71 -16.65 -22.48 -3.48
CA ALA A 71 -17.52 -21.31 -3.43
C ALA A 71 -19.00 -21.63 -3.14
N SER A 72 -19.27 -22.69 -2.36
CA SER A 72 -20.63 -23.13 -2.03
C SER A 72 -21.48 -22.08 -1.30
N LYS A 73 -20.85 -21.14 -0.57
CA LYS A 73 -21.52 -20.09 0.19
C LYS A 73 -21.59 -18.75 -0.56
N TRP A 74 -21.10 -18.69 -1.81
CA TRP A 74 -21.00 -17.43 -2.54
C TRP A 74 -22.34 -16.72 -2.71
N ASP A 75 -23.38 -17.45 -3.08
CA ASP A 75 -24.68 -16.82 -3.39
C ASP A 75 -25.32 -16.25 -2.12
N GLU A 76 -25.29 -16.99 -1.01
CA GLU A 76 -25.73 -16.54 0.32
C GLU A 76 -24.97 -15.29 0.77
N PHE A 77 -23.63 -15.34 0.73
CA PHE A 77 -22.78 -14.22 1.15
C PHE A 77 -22.97 -12.97 0.29
N TYR A 78 -23.22 -13.16 -1.01
CA TYR A 78 -23.50 -12.07 -1.93
C TYR A 78 -24.83 -11.37 -1.62
N GLU A 79 -25.89 -12.15 -1.39
CA GLU A 79 -27.23 -11.63 -1.10
C GLU A 79 -27.31 -10.96 0.28
N GLU A 80 -26.63 -11.52 1.27
CA GLU A 80 -26.59 -10.96 2.63
C GLU A 80 -25.61 -9.78 2.78
N GLY A 81 -24.73 -9.54 1.79
CA GLY A 81 -23.72 -8.48 1.86
C GLY A 81 -22.65 -8.75 2.92
N ILE A 82 -22.22 -10.00 3.04
CA ILE A 82 -21.23 -10.43 4.04
C ILE A 82 -20.12 -11.27 3.41
N MET A 83 -19.00 -11.40 4.11
CA MET A 83 -18.07 -12.52 3.99
C MET A 83 -18.01 -13.22 5.34
N ALA A 84 -17.92 -14.55 5.33
CA ALA A 84 -17.75 -15.31 6.54
C ALA A 84 -16.79 -16.49 6.35
N ILE A 85 -16.13 -16.91 7.42
CA ILE A 85 -15.29 -18.11 7.44
C ILE A 85 -15.83 -19.15 8.41
N GLY A 86 -15.55 -20.43 8.11
CA GLY A 86 -15.87 -21.56 8.97
C GLY A 86 -14.95 -21.61 10.19
N TRP A 87 -14.77 -22.79 10.77
CA TRP A 87 -14.14 -23.01 12.10
C TRP A 87 -15.11 -22.86 13.28
N ASP A 88 -16.35 -23.28 13.09
CA ASP A 88 -17.46 -23.18 14.06
C ASP A 88 -17.20 -23.88 15.41
N GLU A 89 -16.19 -24.75 15.49
CA GLU A 89 -15.74 -25.38 16.75
C GLU A 89 -14.90 -24.44 17.64
N LEU A 90 -14.40 -23.34 17.08
CA LEU A 90 -13.66 -22.29 17.78
C LEU A 90 -14.63 -21.24 18.33
N SER A 91 -14.23 -20.57 19.42
CA SER A 91 -14.98 -19.43 19.94
C SER A 91 -14.67 -18.16 19.14
N ASP A 92 -15.26 -17.04 19.56
CA ASP A 92 -14.99 -15.72 18.99
C ASP A 92 -13.46 -15.49 18.88
N PHE A 93 -12.99 -15.05 17.72
CA PHE A 93 -11.56 -14.86 17.50
C PHE A 93 -10.96 -13.73 18.34
N ASN A 94 -11.79 -12.83 18.87
CA ASN A 94 -11.37 -11.83 19.84
C ASN A 94 -10.99 -12.43 21.20
N ASP A 95 -11.36 -13.68 21.48
CA ASP A 95 -10.97 -14.38 22.73
C ASP A 95 -9.48 -14.78 22.73
N TYR A 96 -8.81 -14.74 21.57
CA TYR A 96 -7.42 -15.14 21.40
C TYR A 96 -6.51 -13.93 21.23
N ASN A 97 -5.47 -13.83 22.06
CA ASN A 97 -4.51 -12.73 22.03
C ASN A 97 -3.39 -12.94 21.01
N SER A 98 -3.24 -14.17 20.50
CA SER A 98 -2.19 -14.50 19.56
C SER A 98 -2.59 -15.61 18.60
N ARG A 99 -1.89 -15.69 17.48
CA ARG A 99 -2.04 -16.78 16.53
C ARG A 99 -1.70 -18.15 17.13
N ASP A 100 -0.79 -18.21 18.11
CA ASP A 100 -0.40 -19.48 18.74
C ASP A 100 -1.53 -20.01 19.63
N GLU A 101 -2.29 -19.14 20.31
CA GLU A 101 -3.49 -19.54 21.07
C GLU A 101 -4.57 -20.12 20.14
N ILE A 102 -4.75 -19.55 18.94
CA ILE A 102 -5.64 -20.11 17.92
C ILE A 102 -5.18 -21.52 17.51
N VAL A 103 -3.87 -21.72 17.30
CA VAL A 103 -3.31 -23.04 16.95
C VAL A 103 -3.57 -24.06 18.06
N ASP A 104 -3.38 -23.69 19.32
CA ASP A 104 -3.60 -24.59 20.46
C ASP A 104 -5.08 -24.96 20.61
N SER A 105 -5.99 -23.99 20.46
CA SER A 105 -7.43 -24.25 20.44
C SER A 105 -7.84 -25.18 19.29
N MET A 106 -7.27 -25.00 18.10
CA MET A 106 -7.49 -25.91 16.96
C MET A 106 -6.99 -27.34 17.25
N ARG A 107 -5.83 -27.50 17.89
CA ARG A 107 -5.30 -28.84 18.22
C ARG A 107 -6.22 -29.61 19.15
N GLU A 108 -6.78 -28.92 20.14
CA GLU A 108 -7.73 -29.47 21.10
C GLU A 108 -9.05 -29.84 20.40
N LYS A 109 -9.71 -28.86 19.77
CA LYS A 109 -11.06 -29.01 19.19
C LYS A 109 -11.11 -30.02 18.05
N TYR A 110 -10.09 -30.05 17.19
CA TYR A 110 -10.04 -30.97 16.05
C TYR A 110 -9.33 -32.30 16.37
N ASN A 111 -8.93 -32.53 17.63
CA ASN A 111 -8.21 -33.72 18.09
C ASN A 111 -6.96 -34.05 17.23
N LYS A 112 -6.16 -33.03 16.94
CA LYS A 112 -4.96 -33.11 16.07
C LYS A 112 -3.75 -32.46 16.76
N PRO A 113 -3.22 -33.06 17.85
CA PRO A 113 -2.24 -32.42 18.73
C PRO A 113 -0.91 -32.08 18.02
N SER A 114 -0.55 -32.79 16.95
CA SER A 114 0.71 -32.57 16.22
C SER A 114 0.55 -31.67 14.98
N SER A 115 -0.66 -31.19 14.67
CA SER A 115 -0.87 -30.32 13.50
C SER A 115 -0.42 -28.89 13.78
N GLY A 116 0.26 -28.27 12.81
CA GLY A 116 0.67 -26.87 12.89
C GLY A 116 -0.41 -25.87 12.44
N PHE A 117 -1.48 -26.34 11.78
CA PHE A 117 -2.61 -25.51 11.29
C PHE A 117 -2.20 -24.19 10.64
N MET A 118 -1.09 -24.18 9.90
CA MET A 118 -0.39 -22.92 9.60
C MET A 118 -1.24 -21.95 8.76
N ASN A 119 -1.96 -22.46 7.76
CA ASN A 119 -2.81 -21.64 6.93
C ASN A 119 -4.16 -21.35 7.61
N ASP A 120 -4.69 -22.29 8.39
CA ASP A 120 -5.98 -22.16 9.07
C ASP A 120 -5.91 -21.10 10.17
N SER A 121 -4.89 -21.17 11.04
CA SER A 121 -4.70 -20.20 12.12
C SER A 121 -4.34 -18.81 11.60
N LEU A 122 -3.57 -18.73 10.51
CA LEU A 122 -3.31 -17.46 9.84
C LEU A 122 -4.60 -16.88 9.25
N CYS A 123 -5.44 -17.70 8.63
CA CYS A 123 -6.74 -17.27 8.11
C CYS A 123 -7.62 -16.69 9.21
N CYS A 124 -7.76 -17.39 10.35
CA CYS A 124 -8.57 -16.92 11.48
C CYS A 124 -8.02 -15.60 12.04
N PHE A 125 -6.71 -15.54 12.26
CA PHE A 125 -6.04 -14.35 12.78
C PHE A 125 -6.18 -13.15 11.83
N ASP A 126 -5.93 -13.34 10.53
CA ASP A 126 -6.01 -12.26 9.54
C ASP A 126 -7.45 -11.77 9.36
N PHE A 127 -8.41 -12.69 9.36
CA PHE A 127 -9.82 -12.34 9.25
C PHE A 127 -10.27 -11.50 10.44
N ALA A 128 -9.86 -11.83 11.67
CA ALA A 128 -10.25 -11.07 12.86
C ALA A 128 -9.47 -9.75 13.00
N ASN A 129 -8.15 -9.79 12.80
CA ASN A 129 -7.25 -8.72 13.27
C ASN A 129 -6.56 -7.90 12.16
N THR A 130 -6.52 -8.41 10.92
CA THR A 130 -5.69 -7.81 9.86
C THR A 130 -6.54 -7.16 8.76
N ILE A 131 -7.70 -7.71 8.43
CA ILE A 131 -8.65 -7.09 7.48
C ILE A 131 -9.22 -5.80 8.08
N ASN A 132 -9.20 -4.71 7.32
CA ASN A 132 -9.76 -3.42 7.70
C ASN A 132 -10.92 -3.01 6.79
N LYS A 133 -11.77 -2.09 7.26
CA LYS A 133 -12.72 -1.39 6.39
C LYS A 133 -11.98 -0.73 5.23
N GLY A 134 -12.53 -0.85 4.03
CA GLY A 134 -11.91 -0.39 2.79
C GLY A 134 -11.04 -1.43 2.08
N ASP A 135 -10.68 -2.55 2.73
CA ASP A 135 -9.96 -3.63 2.06
C ASP A 135 -10.81 -4.29 0.96
N ILE A 136 -10.15 -4.76 -0.09
CA ILE A 136 -10.77 -5.37 -1.26
C ILE A 136 -10.73 -6.90 -1.15
N ILE A 137 -11.91 -7.52 -1.24
CA ILE A 137 -12.08 -8.97 -1.21
C ILE A 137 -12.37 -9.47 -2.61
N ILE A 138 -11.55 -10.39 -3.10
CA ILE A 138 -11.66 -11.03 -4.41
C ILE A 138 -12.05 -12.49 -4.22
N CYS A 139 -13.26 -12.85 -4.60
CA CYS A 139 -13.79 -14.20 -4.42
C CYS A 139 -13.33 -15.14 -5.54
N LYS A 140 -12.87 -16.34 -5.15
CA LYS A 140 -12.46 -17.41 -6.07
C LYS A 140 -13.32 -18.66 -5.92
N LYS A 141 -13.50 -19.37 -7.04
CA LYS A 141 -14.09 -20.71 -7.09
C LYS A 141 -13.05 -21.72 -7.57
N GLY A 142 -12.59 -22.53 -6.63
CA GLY A 142 -11.54 -23.51 -6.87
C GLY A 142 -10.19 -22.86 -7.19
N ARG A 143 -9.49 -23.39 -8.20
CA ARG A 143 -8.13 -22.97 -8.59
C ARG A 143 -8.05 -22.24 -9.92
N GLN A 144 -9.18 -22.03 -10.59
CA GLN A 144 -9.22 -21.63 -12.00
C GLN A 144 -10.21 -20.51 -12.29
N SER A 145 -10.91 -19.97 -11.28
CA SER A 145 -11.84 -18.88 -11.55
C SER A 145 -12.05 -17.93 -10.38
N TYR A 146 -12.34 -16.68 -10.73
CA TYR A 146 -12.87 -15.66 -9.84
C TYR A 146 -14.37 -15.49 -10.08
N ILE A 147 -15.11 -15.12 -9.03
CA ILE A 147 -16.58 -15.07 -9.06
C ILE A 147 -17.17 -13.72 -8.63
N GLY A 148 -16.35 -12.83 -8.10
CA GLY A 148 -16.74 -11.47 -7.75
C GLY A 148 -15.73 -10.76 -6.88
N TYR A 149 -15.99 -9.49 -6.60
CA TYR A 149 -15.21 -8.73 -5.62
C TYR A 149 -16.08 -7.69 -4.90
N GLY A 150 -15.62 -7.26 -3.72
CA GLY A 150 -16.31 -6.30 -2.87
C GLY A 150 -15.36 -5.57 -1.91
N ILE A 151 -15.90 -4.58 -1.22
CA ILE A 151 -15.18 -3.72 -0.27
C ILE A 151 -15.68 -4.03 1.14
N VAL A 152 -14.78 -4.26 2.09
CA VAL A 152 -15.14 -4.49 3.49
C VAL A 152 -15.71 -3.23 4.11
N THR A 153 -16.88 -3.31 4.74
CA THR A 153 -17.60 -2.17 5.32
C THR A 153 -17.78 -2.24 6.83
N SER A 154 -17.44 -3.38 7.47
CA SER A 154 -17.47 -3.52 8.93
C SER A 154 -16.18 -4.05 9.53
N ASP A 155 -16.06 -3.83 10.83
CA ASP A 155 -15.14 -4.60 11.66
C ASP A 155 -15.62 -6.06 11.75
N TYR A 156 -14.75 -6.93 12.26
CA TYR A 156 -15.08 -8.32 12.54
C TYR A 156 -16.15 -8.41 13.64
N PHE A 157 -17.07 -9.36 13.50
CA PHE A 157 -17.99 -9.74 14.57
C PHE A 157 -18.30 -11.24 14.51
N TYR A 158 -18.69 -11.79 15.67
CA TYR A 158 -19.09 -13.18 15.84
C TYR A 158 -20.61 -13.29 16.01
N ASP A 159 -21.25 -14.15 15.22
CA ASP A 159 -22.69 -14.40 15.25
C ASP A 159 -22.98 -15.89 15.48
N ASN A 160 -23.22 -16.24 16.74
CA ASN A 160 -23.53 -17.60 17.18
C ASN A 160 -25.01 -17.99 16.96
N SER A 161 -25.80 -17.16 16.27
CA SER A 161 -27.19 -17.48 15.94
C SER A 161 -27.34 -18.23 14.60
N LYS A 162 -26.27 -18.24 13.77
CA LYS A 162 -26.20 -19.03 12.54
C LYS A 162 -25.85 -20.50 12.84
N ASP A 163 -26.15 -21.39 11.90
CA ASP A 163 -25.83 -22.82 11.99
C ASP A 163 -24.35 -23.12 11.67
N ASP A 164 -23.77 -22.33 10.77
CA ASP A 164 -22.37 -22.40 10.35
C ASP A 164 -21.85 -21.00 9.95
N PHE A 165 -20.53 -20.85 9.83
CA PHE A 165 -19.85 -19.61 9.44
C PHE A 165 -20.15 -18.43 10.37
N HIS A 166 -19.92 -18.62 11.67
CA HIS A 166 -20.20 -17.62 12.71
C HIS A 166 -19.28 -16.38 12.68
N HIS A 167 -18.17 -16.43 11.92
CA HIS A 167 -17.16 -15.37 11.88
C HIS A 167 -17.37 -14.46 10.67
N ILE A 168 -17.85 -13.23 10.90
CA ILE A 168 -18.46 -12.42 9.84
C ILE A 168 -17.81 -11.04 9.72
N ARG A 169 -17.77 -10.54 8.48
CA ARG A 169 -17.59 -9.12 8.14
C ARG A 169 -18.62 -8.72 7.08
N LYS A 170 -19.12 -7.49 7.13
CA LYS A 170 -19.96 -6.92 6.07
C LYS A 170 -19.10 -6.50 4.88
N VAL A 171 -19.61 -6.76 3.69
CA VAL A 171 -18.95 -6.45 2.42
C VAL A 171 -19.96 -5.83 1.47
N GLU A 172 -19.60 -4.68 0.91
CA GLU A 172 -20.30 -4.12 -0.23
C GLU A 172 -19.78 -4.80 -1.50
N TRP A 173 -20.57 -5.73 -2.05
CA TRP A 173 -20.20 -6.46 -3.25
C TRP A 173 -20.39 -5.60 -4.50
N ILE A 174 -19.29 -5.26 -5.16
CA ILE A 174 -19.28 -4.35 -6.31
C ILE A 174 -19.61 -5.07 -7.61
N LYS A 175 -19.10 -6.29 -7.80
CA LYS A 175 -19.29 -7.03 -9.04
C LYS A 175 -19.35 -8.53 -8.80
N ARG A 176 -20.30 -9.18 -9.47
CA ARG A 176 -20.44 -10.64 -9.57
C ARG A 176 -20.25 -11.07 -11.02
N GLY A 177 -19.65 -12.22 -11.24
CA GLY A 177 -19.43 -12.76 -12.58
C GLY A 177 -18.66 -14.07 -12.56
N HIS A 178 -18.07 -14.41 -13.69
CA HIS A 178 -17.18 -15.55 -13.82
C HIS A 178 -16.00 -15.18 -14.71
N TRP A 179 -14.80 -15.29 -14.18
CA TRP A 179 -13.56 -15.02 -14.90
C TRP A 179 -12.64 -16.21 -14.74
N GLU A 180 -12.24 -16.79 -15.87
CA GLU A 180 -11.29 -17.89 -15.86
C GLU A 180 -9.86 -17.37 -15.64
N GLU A 181 -9.09 -18.16 -14.90
CA GLU A 181 -7.68 -17.92 -14.65
C GLU A 181 -6.88 -19.07 -15.28
N ALA A 182 -6.01 -18.72 -16.22
CA ALA A 182 -5.15 -19.69 -16.89
C ALA A 182 -4.10 -20.29 -15.93
N SER A 183 -3.70 -19.52 -14.92
CA SER A 183 -2.76 -19.95 -13.89
C SER A 183 -3.45 -20.58 -12.67
N SER A 184 -2.76 -21.44 -11.94
CA SER A 184 -3.37 -22.03 -10.75
C SER A 184 -3.45 -21.03 -9.59
N ILE A 185 -4.66 -20.76 -9.11
CA ILE A 185 -4.90 -19.95 -7.90
C ILE A 185 -4.58 -20.78 -6.63
N VAL A 186 -4.11 -20.11 -5.58
CA VAL A 186 -3.87 -20.71 -4.26
C VAL A 186 -5.16 -21.27 -3.65
N LEU A 187 -5.07 -22.41 -2.96
CA LEU A 187 -6.23 -23.09 -2.35
C LEU A 187 -6.69 -22.51 -1.01
N LYS A 188 -5.87 -21.67 -0.37
CA LYS A 188 -6.15 -21.13 0.97
C LYS A 188 -7.51 -20.41 0.99
N THR A 189 -8.17 -20.42 2.15
CA THR A 189 -9.46 -19.75 2.37
C THR A 189 -9.33 -18.25 2.24
N LEU A 190 -8.30 -17.67 2.86
CA LEU A 190 -7.97 -16.25 2.81
C LEU A 190 -6.48 -16.07 2.51
N THR A 191 -6.11 -15.09 1.69
CA THR A 191 -4.70 -14.77 1.41
C THR A 191 -4.52 -13.30 1.06
N ASP A 192 -3.67 -12.60 1.80
CA ASP A 192 -3.19 -11.26 1.44
C ASP A 192 -2.29 -11.34 0.19
N ILE A 193 -2.75 -10.73 -0.90
CA ILE A 193 -2.00 -10.62 -2.17
C ILE A 193 -1.44 -9.22 -2.40
N THR A 194 -1.61 -8.29 -1.46
CA THR A 194 -1.15 -6.89 -1.57
C THR A 194 0.34 -6.78 -1.87
N LYS A 195 1.13 -7.72 -1.35
CA LYS A 195 2.58 -7.83 -1.58
C LYS A 195 2.98 -8.23 -3.01
N TYR A 196 2.02 -8.52 -3.89
CA TYR A 196 2.23 -8.90 -5.28
C TYR A 196 1.55 -7.89 -6.22
N PRO A 197 2.13 -6.69 -6.41
CA PRO A 197 1.48 -5.59 -7.12
C PRO A 197 1.08 -5.95 -8.56
N ASP A 198 1.94 -6.65 -9.31
CA ASP A 198 1.62 -7.08 -10.68
C ASP A 198 0.42 -8.03 -10.74
N TYR A 199 0.30 -8.92 -9.74
CA TYR A 199 -0.84 -9.81 -9.64
C TYR A 199 -2.11 -9.03 -9.32
N VAL A 200 -2.05 -8.09 -8.38
CA VAL A 200 -3.18 -7.23 -8.03
C VAL A 200 -3.63 -6.39 -9.23
N ASN A 201 -2.69 -5.78 -9.96
CA ASN A 201 -2.98 -4.96 -11.14
C ASN A 201 -3.64 -5.78 -12.24
N ARG A 202 -3.12 -6.99 -12.52
CA ARG A 202 -3.76 -7.92 -13.45
C ARG A 202 -5.19 -8.26 -13.05
N LEU A 203 -5.44 -8.50 -11.76
CA LEU A 203 -6.79 -8.80 -11.27
C LEU A 203 -7.73 -7.61 -11.36
N LYS A 204 -7.23 -6.39 -11.10
CA LYS A 204 -8.01 -5.17 -11.30
C LYS A 204 -8.48 -5.04 -12.75
N GLU A 205 -7.57 -5.25 -13.70
CA GLU A 205 -7.91 -5.23 -15.13
C GLU A 205 -8.91 -6.34 -15.50
N LEU A 206 -8.62 -7.59 -15.11
CA LEU A 206 -9.44 -8.75 -15.43
C LEU A 206 -10.87 -8.61 -14.90
N LEU A 207 -11.00 -8.18 -13.65
CA LEU A 207 -12.29 -8.03 -12.98
C LEU A 207 -12.99 -6.72 -13.36
N GLY A 208 -12.29 -5.82 -14.06
CA GLY A 208 -12.76 -4.47 -14.37
C GLY A 208 -13.03 -3.68 -13.10
N MET A 209 -12.16 -3.82 -12.11
CA MET A 209 -12.17 -2.96 -10.92
C MET A 209 -11.89 -1.55 -11.40
N GLN A 210 -12.87 -0.68 -11.24
CA GLN A 210 -12.58 0.74 -11.27
C GLN A 210 -11.73 0.99 -10.03
N THR A 211 -10.40 1.09 -10.21
CA THR A 211 -9.59 1.81 -9.25
C THR A 211 -10.27 3.15 -9.07
N ASP A 212 -10.45 3.61 -7.82
CA ASP A 212 -10.78 5.01 -7.58
C ASP A 212 -9.72 5.81 -8.32
N LYS A 213 -10.09 6.24 -9.52
CA LYS A 213 -9.33 7.19 -10.31
C LYS A 213 -9.52 8.46 -9.54
N GLN A 214 -8.65 8.66 -8.56
CA GLN A 214 -8.54 9.96 -7.94
C GLN A 214 -8.03 10.87 -9.04
N ALA A 215 -8.96 11.58 -9.66
CA ALA A 215 -8.66 12.58 -10.67
C ALA A 215 -7.58 13.47 -10.07
N TYR A 216 -6.46 13.58 -10.78
CA TYR A 216 -5.30 14.31 -10.27
C TYR A 216 -5.17 15.60 -11.06
N SER A 217 -5.63 16.69 -10.47
CA SER A 217 -5.58 18.01 -11.09
C SER A 217 -4.21 18.66 -10.92
N ILE A 218 -3.96 19.73 -11.68
CA ILE A 218 -2.73 20.52 -11.55
C ILE A 218 -2.74 21.27 -10.21
N GLU A 219 -3.92 21.63 -9.73
CA GLU A 219 -4.16 22.24 -8.44
C GLU A 219 -3.73 21.26 -7.33
N ASP A 220 -4.15 20.00 -7.40
CA ASP A 220 -3.70 18.93 -6.49
C ASP A 220 -2.18 18.72 -6.54
N ALA A 221 -1.60 18.86 -7.74
CA ALA A 221 -0.17 18.73 -7.93
C ALA A 221 0.63 19.84 -7.23
N THR A 222 0.06 21.04 -7.09
CA THR A 222 0.81 22.24 -6.71
C THR A 222 0.57 22.71 -5.27
N LEU A 223 -0.44 22.18 -4.57
CA LEU A 223 -0.80 22.54 -3.18
C LEU A 223 0.40 22.69 -2.23
N ASP A 224 1.27 21.69 -2.18
CA ASP A 224 2.44 21.67 -1.26
C ASP A 224 3.79 21.74 -2.00
N LEU A 225 3.79 22.19 -3.26
CA LEU A 225 5.03 22.38 -4.00
C LEU A 225 5.56 23.79 -3.79
N PHE A 226 6.84 23.89 -3.43
CA PHE A 226 7.63 25.14 -3.54
C PHE A 226 7.96 25.46 -5.02
N LEU A 227 6.95 25.37 -5.89
CA LEU A 227 7.01 25.61 -7.33
C LEU A 227 5.71 26.29 -7.75
N SER A 228 5.79 27.34 -8.56
CA SER A 228 4.56 28.00 -9.02
C SER A 228 3.76 27.07 -9.93
N THR A 229 2.43 27.25 -9.94
CA THR A 229 1.54 26.51 -10.87
C THR A 229 1.93 26.74 -12.33
N GLU A 230 2.48 27.90 -12.65
CA GLU A 230 2.93 28.23 -14.01
C GLU A 230 4.19 27.46 -14.40
N ASP A 231 5.19 27.39 -13.50
CA ASP A 231 6.41 26.60 -13.73
C ASP A 231 6.07 25.10 -13.84
N PHE A 232 5.16 24.61 -13.00
CA PHE A 232 4.69 23.22 -13.07
C PHE A 232 4.01 22.92 -14.41
N ARG A 233 3.15 23.83 -14.90
CA ARG A 233 2.52 23.72 -16.24
C ARG A 233 3.57 23.71 -17.34
N GLN A 234 4.60 24.55 -17.23
CA GLN A 234 5.70 24.56 -18.19
C GLN A 234 6.45 23.23 -18.21
N TYR A 235 6.76 22.64 -17.05
CA TYR A 235 7.38 21.32 -16.96
C TYR A 235 6.52 20.23 -17.57
N LEU A 236 5.20 20.26 -17.31
CA LEU A 236 4.26 19.31 -17.89
C LEU A 236 4.17 19.45 -19.42
N GLN A 237 4.17 20.68 -19.95
CA GLN A 237 4.21 20.93 -21.39
C GLN A 237 5.52 20.44 -22.02
N LEU A 238 6.66 20.72 -21.38
CA LEU A 238 7.97 20.25 -21.81
C LEU A 238 8.02 18.72 -21.85
N LEU A 239 7.53 18.05 -20.80
CA LEU A 239 7.46 16.59 -20.75
C LEU A 239 6.54 16.04 -21.84
N LYS A 240 5.37 16.65 -22.08
CA LYS A 240 4.45 16.24 -23.16
C LYS A 240 5.10 16.35 -24.55
N ALA A 241 5.88 17.41 -24.79
CA ALA A 241 6.52 17.68 -26.07
C ALA A 241 7.80 16.85 -26.30
N LYS A 242 8.66 16.73 -25.28
CA LYS A 242 9.99 16.09 -25.38
C LYS A 242 10.02 14.64 -24.93
N LYS A 243 8.97 14.17 -24.25
CA LYS A 243 8.80 12.83 -23.66
C LYS A 243 9.78 12.46 -22.54
N ASN A 244 10.86 13.22 -22.38
CA ASN A 244 11.87 13.03 -21.36
C ASN A 244 12.25 14.39 -20.77
N ILE A 245 12.41 14.46 -19.45
CA ILE A 245 12.88 15.64 -18.74
C ILE A 245 13.86 15.25 -17.65
N VAL A 246 14.88 16.07 -17.43
CA VAL A 246 15.83 15.92 -16.33
C VAL A 246 15.67 17.11 -15.41
N LEU A 247 15.18 16.87 -14.18
CA LEU A 247 15.10 17.89 -13.15
C LEU A 247 16.47 18.01 -12.47
N GLN A 248 17.11 19.18 -12.56
CA GLN A 248 18.41 19.46 -11.96
C GLN A 248 18.28 20.45 -10.81
N GLY A 249 19.14 20.32 -9.80
CA GLY A 249 19.17 21.24 -8.66
C GLY A 249 19.83 20.63 -7.43
N PRO A 250 20.06 21.42 -6.36
CA PRO A 250 20.69 20.97 -5.13
C PRO A 250 19.98 19.75 -4.49
N PRO A 251 20.68 18.91 -3.72
CA PRO A 251 20.03 17.82 -2.98
C PRO A 251 19.00 18.39 -1.99
N GLY A 252 17.89 17.69 -1.79
CA GLY A 252 16.84 18.10 -0.85
C GLY A 252 15.77 19.06 -1.38
N VAL A 253 15.89 19.60 -2.59
CA VAL A 253 14.92 20.57 -3.18
C VAL A 253 13.64 19.93 -3.76
N GLY A 254 13.27 18.72 -3.33
CA GLY A 254 12.00 18.09 -3.74
C GLY A 254 11.94 17.56 -5.19
N LYS A 255 13.07 17.35 -5.89
CA LYS A 255 13.06 16.86 -7.29
C LYS A 255 12.28 15.55 -7.46
N THR A 256 12.53 14.56 -6.61
CA THR A 256 11.81 13.27 -6.62
C THR A 256 10.31 13.46 -6.41
N PHE A 257 9.95 14.43 -5.55
CA PHE A 257 8.57 14.76 -5.25
C PHE A 257 7.86 15.39 -6.45
N VAL A 258 8.49 16.37 -7.11
CA VAL A 258 7.99 16.99 -8.35
C VAL A 258 7.81 15.95 -9.46
N SER A 259 8.79 15.06 -9.65
CA SER A 259 8.73 14.03 -10.70
C SER A 259 7.50 13.13 -10.59
N LYS A 260 7.17 12.66 -9.38
CA LYS A 260 6.00 11.79 -9.17
C LYS A 260 4.69 12.53 -9.50
N ARG A 261 4.58 13.79 -9.08
CA ARG A 261 3.39 14.63 -9.36
C ARG A 261 3.26 15.00 -10.84
N LEU A 262 4.37 15.21 -11.55
CA LEU A 262 4.36 15.39 -13.01
C LEU A 262 3.84 14.14 -13.72
N ALA A 263 4.23 12.94 -13.26
CA ALA A 263 3.74 11.69 -13.82
C ALA A 263 2.23 11.52 -13.61
N TYR A 264 1.72 11.75 -12.39
CA TYR A 264 0.27 11.74 -12.15
C TYR A 264 -0.48 12.77 -12.98
N SER A 265 0.05 13.99 -13.11
CA SER A 265 -0.56 15.06 -13.92
C SER A 265 -0.55 14.75 -15.42
N LEU A 266 0.43 13.96 -15.88
CA LEU A 266 0.48 13.48 -17.26
C LEU A 266 -0.57 12.40 -17.51
N LEU A 267 -0.80 11.52 -16.52
CA LEU A 267 -1.83 10.48 -16.55
C LEU A 267 -3.24 11.03 -16.32
N GLY A 268 -3.37 12.17 -15.63
CA GLY A 268 -4.64 12.76 -15.20
C GLY A 268 -5.28 12.04 -13.99
N GLU A 269 -4.59 11.07 -13.43
CA GLU A 269 -5.07 10.25 -12.32
C GLU A 269 -3.89 9.84 -11.42
N LYS A 270 -4.16 9.68 -10.14
CA LYS A 270 -3.19 9.16 -9.18
C LYS A 270 -3.20 7.63 -9.25
N ASP A 271 -2.43 7.07 -10.17
CA ASP A 271 -2.30 5.63 -10.35
C ASP A 271 -0.83 5.19 -10.30
N ASP A 272 -0.42 4.65 -9.15
CA ASP A 272 0.92 4.13 -8.93
C ASP A 272 1.22 2.88 -9.77
N SER A 273 0.21 2.16 -10.29
CA SER A 273 0.45 0.98 -11.14
C SER A 273 1.02 1.33 -12.52
N LYS A 274 0.87 2.59 -12.94
CA LYS A 274 1.34 3.10 -14.24
C LYS A 274 2.66 3.85 -14.13
N ILE A 275 3.26 3.89 -12.94
CA ILE A 275 4.47 4.64 -12.66
C ILE A 275 5.48 3.71 -12.01
N GLU A 276 6.63 3.57 -12.66
CA GLU A 276 7.77 2.86 -12.11
C GLU A 276 8.85 3.88 -11.68
N MET A 277 9.37 3.75 -10.45
CA MET A 277 10.40 4.63 -9.91
C MET A 277 11.70 3.85 -9.71
N ILE A 278 12.72 4.22 -10.47
CA ILE A 278 14.04 3.58 -10.44
C ILE A 278 15.07 4.59 -9.93
N GLN A 279 16.00 4.13 -9.08
CA GLN A 279 17.14 4.91 -8.62
C GLN A 279 18.45 4.29 -9.13
N PHE A 280 19.15 5.01 -10.01
CA PHE A 280 20.44 4.57 -10.51
C PHE A 280 21.51 4.58 -9.42
N HIS A 281 22.37 3.58 -9.47
CA HIS A 281 23.60 3.46 -8.69
C HIS A 281 24.74 3.07 -9.63
N GLN A 282 26.00 3.24 -9.21
CA GLN A 282 27.15 3.00 -10.09
C GLN A 282 27.25 1.56 -10.60
N SER A 283 26.68 0.61 -9.88
CA SER A 283 26.63 -0.81 -10.26
C SER A 283 25.40 -1.18 -11.11
N TYR A 284 24.50 -0.23 -11.42
CA TYR A 284 23.30 -0.49 -12.22
C TYR A 284 23.70 -0.75 -13.66
N SER A 285 23.36 -1.93 -14.18
CA SER A 285 23.81 -2.36 -15.52
C SER A 285 22.68 -2.29 -16.56
N TYR A 286 23.04 -2.48 -17.83
CA TYR A 286 22.08 -2.64 -18.92
C TYR A 286 21.12 -3.82 -18.67
N GLU A 287 21.65 -4.91 -18.12
CA GLU A 287 20.91 -6.14 -17.85
C GLU A 287 19.84 -5.97 -16.77
N ASP A 288 20.01 -4.96 -15.91
CA ASP A 288 19.05 -4.57 -14.87
C ASP A 288 18.03 -3.53 -15.35
N PHE A 289 18.21 -2.92 -16.52
CA PHE A 289 17.33 -1.83 -17.01
C PHE A 289 16.53 -2.22 -18.25
N ILE A 290 17.12 -2.99 -19.16
CA ILE A 290 16.49 -3.36 -20.42
C ILE A 290 16.12 -4.84 -20.39
N GLN A 291 17.13 -5.71 -20.42
CA GLN A 291 16.92 -7.15 -20.45
C GLN A 291 18.23 -7.88 -20.12
N GLY A 292 18.14 -8.94 -19.32
CA GLY A 292 19.30 -9.70 -18.86
C GLY A 292 19.02 -11.19 -18.71
N PHE A 293 20.08 -11.99 -18.73
CA PHE A 293 19.98 -13.43 -18.42
C PHE A 293 19.97 -13.64 -16.91
N ARG A 294 18.88 -14.21 -16.39
CA ARG A 294 18.70 -14.53 -14.97
C ARG A 294 18.66 -16.05 -14.79
N PRO A 295 19.29 -16.60 -13.73
CA PRO A 295 19.28 -18.04 -13.48
C PRO A 295 17.86 -18.55 -13.17
N LYS A 296 17.57 -19.80 -13.56
CA LYS A 296 16.33 -20.51 -13.17
C LYS A 296 16.58 -21.42 -11.98
N GLU A 297 15.55 -21.67 -11.17
CA GLU A 297 15.61 -22.63 -10.05
C GLU A 297 15.98 -24.05 -10.52
N GLU A 298 15.54 -24.44 -11.73
CA GLU A 298 15.81 -25.75 -12.34
C GLU A 298 17.15 -25.83 -13.11
N GLY A 299 17.98 -24.78 -13.04
CA GLY A 299 19.24 -24.68 -13.78
C GLY A 299 19.14 -23.98 -15.14
N GLY A 300 20.27 -23.47 -15.62
CA GLY A 300 20.35 -22.64 -16.83
C GLY A 300 19.90 -21.20 -16.61
N PHE A 301 19.79 -20.44 -17.71
CA PHE A 301 19.42 -19.02 -17.70
C PHE A 301 18.15 -18.79 -18.53
N LYS A 302 17.32 -17.83 -18.10
CA LYS A 302 16.25 -17.24 -18.91
C LYS A 302 16.53 -15.79 -19.18
N LEU A 303 16.16 -15.35 -20.37
CA LEU A 303 16.05 -13.93 -20.66
C LEU A 303 14.89 -13.36 -19.84
N SER A 304 15.14 -12.28 -19.10
CA SER A 304 14.16 -11.58 -18.27
C SER A 304 14.30 -10.08 -18.51
N ASN A 305 13.19 -9.36 -18.57
CA ASN A 305 13.23 -7.90 -18.64
C ASN A 305 13.79 -7.33 -17.33
N GLY A 306 14.48 -6.20 -17.45
CA GLY A 306 14.95 -5.41 -16.32
C GLY A 306 13.80 -4.87 -15.49
#